data_AF-A0A3A8KYU6-F1
#
_entry.id   AF-A0A3A8KYU6-F1
#
_cell.length_a   1.000
_cell.length_b   1.000
_cell.length_c   1.000
_cell.angle_alpha   90.00
_cell.angle_beta   90.00
_cell.angle_gamma   90.00
#
_symmetry.space_group_name_H-M   'P 1'
#
loop_
_entity.id
_entity.type
_entity.pdbx_description
1 polymer ?
#
loop_
_entity_poly.entity_id
_entity_poly.type
_entity_poly.pdbx_seq_one_letter_code
_entity_poly.pdbx_strand_id
1 'polypeptide(L)'
;MMNWHKARLAGLVAGVLLAACSGCGEDEEEPGEDEDPTEQTDRPGFANSDKAPEGLPFTLPAGIELEEPITGFNPFDPDGSCKREEDETAVAPQGSGDLIRLCLKFRNTTRQRIDVDLPPGLVFISSSDKVQHGMLVQGLTLEVPSEQYLFAPIKGYCLNDTRSGNGITDLFSKGPVTQYTDFKELFALLASKKLPVTGGAVTQLQNIVWNLTHDKALTQAERDFIAALPNK
;
A
#
# COMPACT_ATOMS: atom_id res chain seq x y z
N MET A 1 -12.64 -51.30 40.91
CA MET A 1 -13.44 -52.41 40.37
C MET A 1 -12.91 -52.77 39.00
N MET A 2 -12.82 -54.07 38.78
CA MET A 2 -12.43 -54.88 37.61
C MET A 2 -12.14 -54.25 36.24
N ASN A 3 -11.04 -54.76 35.70
CA ASN A 3 -10.46 -54.75 34.36
C ASN A 3 -11.36 -55.14 33.17
N TRP A 4 -10.94 -54.66 31.99
CA TRP A 4 -10.86 -55.29 30.66
C TRP A 4 -12.00 -56.18 30.12
N HIS A 5 -12.40 -55.95 28.87
CA HIS A 5 -11.87 -56.71 27.71
C HIS A 5 -12.40 -56.17 26.37
N LYS A 6 -11.51 -56.22 25.37
CA LYS A 6 -11.78 -56.09 23.93
C LYS A 6 -12.68 -57.23 23.45
N ALA A 7 -13.53 -56.99 22.46
CA ALA A 7 -13.92 -58.03 21.50
C ALA A 7 -14.28 -57.42 20.14
N ARG A 8 -13.51 -57.80 19.12
CA ARG A 8 -13.85 -57.68 17.70
C ARG A 8 -14.84 -58.82 17.37
N LEU A 9 -15.84 -58.56 16.53
CA LEU A 9 -16.42 -59.62 15.70
C LEU A 9 -16.81 -59.06 14.33
N ALA A 10 -16.22 -59.66 13.30
CA ALA A 10 -16.62 -59.56 11.92
C ALA A 10 -17.85 -60.44 11.69
N GLY A 11 -18.74 -60.00 10.80
CA GLY A 11 -19.89 -60.78 10.32
C GLY A 11 -20.24 -60.38 8.90
N LEU A 12 -19.74 -61.16 7.93
CA LEU A 12 -20.14 -61.18 6.53
C LEU A 12 -21.48 -61.91 6.42
N VAL A 13 -22.48 -61.31 5.76
CA VAL A 13 -23.54 -62.05 5.04
C VAL A 13 -23.83 -61.35 3.72
N ALA A 14 -23.58 -62.07 2.64
CA ALA A 14 -24.00 -61.74 1.28
C ALA A 14 -25.29 -62.50 0.93
N GLY A 15 -26.11 -61.94 0.04
CA GLY A 15 -27.29 -62.58 -0.57
C GLY A 15 -28.04 -61.59 -1.47
N VAL A 16 -27.67 -61.45 -2.76
CA VAL A 16 -28.31 -62.07 -3.95
C VAL A 16 -29.73 -61.49 -4.20
N LEU A 17 -29.97 -60.50 -5.09
CA LEU A 17 -29.97 -60.45 -6.57
C LEU A 17 -31.42 -60.35 -7.13
N LEU A 18 -31.55 -59.69 -8.29
CA LEU A 18 -32.71 -59.51 -9.21
C LEU A 18 -33.41 -58.14 -9.07
N ALA A 19 -33.75 -57.39 -10.12
CA ALA A 19 -33.55 -57.52 -11.57
C ALA A 19 -33.75 -56.12 -12.23
N ALA A 20 -33.24 -56.02 -13.45
CA ALA A 20 -33.15 -54.85 -14.31
C ALA A 20 -34.49 -54.19 -14.71
N CYS A 21 -34.44 -52.87 -14.95
CA CYS A 21 -35.20 -52.09 -15.93
C CYS A 21 -34.39 -50.80 -16.19
N SER A 22 -33.64 -50.71 -17.28
CA SER A 22 -34.01 -50.01 -18.51
C SER A 22 -33.90 -48.48 -18.43
N GLY A 23 -32.88 -47.95 -19.11
CA GLY A 23 -33.01 -46.71 -19.88
C GLY A 23 -32.47 -45.42 -19.26
N CYS A 24 -31.73 -44.70 -20.11
CA CYS A 24 -31.29 -43.29 -20.00
C CYS A 24 -30.22 -42.99 -18.95
N GLY A 25 -28.97 -43.00 -19.43
CA GLY A 25 -27.96 -42.11 -18.88
C GLY A 25 -28.39 -40.67 -19.14
N GLU A 26 -28.53 -39.92 -18.06
CA GLU A 26 -28.49 -38.47 -18.08
C GLU A 26 -27.21 -38.13 -17.33
N ASP A 27 -26.17 -37.78 -18.09
CA ASP A 27 -25.02 -37.09 -17.57
C ASP A 27 -25.54 -35.76 -17.03
N GLU A 28 -25.62 -35.64 -15.71
CA GLU A 28 -25.82 -34.36 -15.05
C GLU A 28 -24.55 -33.53 -15.31
N GLU A 29 -24.56 -32.77 -16.40
CA GLU A 29 -23.62 -31.66 -16.60
C GLU A 29 -23.79 -30.72 -15.41
N GLU A 30 -22.81 -30.71 -14.50
CA GLU A 30 -22.71 -29.64 -13.52
C GLU A 30 -22.69 -28.31 -14.27
N PRO A 31 -23.52 -27.33 -13.88
CA PRO A 31 -23.52 -26.04 -14.53
C PRO A 31 -22.12 -25.44 -14.34
N GLY A 32 -21.40 -25.28 -15.45
CA GLY A 32 -20.11 -24.65 -15.49
C GLY A 32 -20.18 -23.33 -14.73
N GLU A 33 -19.26 -23.15 -13.79
CA GLU A 33 -18.97 -21.84 -13.24
C GLU A 33 -18.60 -20.97 -14.44
N ASP A 34 -19.51 -20.08 -14.82
CA ASP A 34 -19.20 -18.92 -15.64
C ASP A 34 -18.23 -18.05 -14.82
N GLU A 35 -16.95 -18.43 -14.81
CA GLU A 35 -15.87 -17.49 -14.55
C GLU A 35 -15.95 -16.44 -15.66
N ASP A 36 -16.70 -15.37 -15.41
CA ASP A 36 -16.53 -14.12 -16.15
C ASP A 36 -15.13 -13.61 -15.84
N PRO A 37 -14.12 -13.80 -16.72
CA PRO A 37 -12.82 -13.26 -16.49
C PRO A 37 -12.90 -11.84 -17.03
N THR A 38 -13.53 -10.96 -16.27
CA THR A 38 -12.98 -9.61 -16.21
C THR A 38 -11.62 -9.80 -15.53
N GLU A 39 -10.61 -10.20 -16.31
CA GLU A 39 -9.21 -10.12 -15.90
C GLU A 39 -8.97 -8.65 -15.58
N GLN A 40 -9.23 -8.27 -14.33
CA GLN A 40 -8.90 -6.99 -13.80
C GLN A 40 -7.38 -6.97 -13.76
N THR A 41 -6.78 -6.45 -14.82
CA THR A 41 -5.33 -6.41 -14.94
C THR A 41 -4.82 -5.36 -13.96
N ASP A 42 -4.17 -5.81 -12.91
CA ASP A 42 -3.50 -4.95 -11.95
C ASP A 42 -2.65 -3.90 -12.68
N ARG A 43 -2.76 -2.65 -12.23
CA ARG A 43 -2.00 -1.53 -12.80
C ARG A 43 -0.51 -1.75 -12.59
N PRO A 44 0.37 -1.33 -13.52
CA PRO A 44 1.82 -1.43 -13.34
C PRO A 44 2.28 -0.90 -11.98
N GLY A 45 2.94 -1.78 -11.21
CA GLY A 45 3.48 -1.55 -9.87
C GLY A 45 2.45 -1.49 -8.74
N PHE A 46 1.17 -1.69 -9.00
CA PHE A 46 0.10 -1.61 -8.01
C PHE A 46 -0.50 -3.01 -7.80
N ALA A 47 -1.16 -3.23 -6.66
CA ALA A 47 -1.74 -4.53 -6.30
C ALA A 47 -0.68 -5.64 -6.44
N ASN A 48 -0.93 -6.69 -7.25
CA ASN A 48 0.00 -7.81 -7.45
C ASN A 48 0.95 -7.63 -8.63
N SER A 49 0.97 -6.47 -9.28
CA SER A 49 1.87 -6.25 -10.42
C SER A 49 3.34 -6.15 -10.00
N ASP A 50 4.19 -6.93 -10.68
CA ASP A 50 5.66 -6.83 -10.59
C ASP A 50 6.28 -5.85 -11.62
N LYS A 51 5.47 -5.23 -12.48
CA LYS A 51 5.92 -4.15 -13.38
C LYS A 51 6.25 -2.89 -12.60
N ALA A 52 7.08 -2.01 -13.16
CA ALA A 52 7.37 -0.71 -12.56
C ALA A 52 6.13 0.21 -12.56
N PRO A 53 5.92 1.04 -11.52
CA PRO A 53 4.90 2.08 -11.54
C PRO A 53 5.04 3.05 -12.73
N GLU A 54 3.91 3.43 -13.32
CA GLU A 54 3.85 4.38 -14.44
C GLU A 54 3.30 5.75 -14.00
N GLY A 55 3.70 6.80 -14.71
CA GLY A 55 3.22 8.16 -14.45
C GLY A 55 4.15 9.24 -15.00
N LEU A 56 3.95 10.48 -14.54
CA LEU A 56 4.83 11.59 -14.90
C LEU A 56 6.14 11.52 -14.10
N PRO A 57 7.31 11.71 -14.72
CA PRO A 57 8.57 11.81 -13.99
C PRO A 57 8.52 12.95 -12.99
N PHE A 58 9.01 12.70 -11.77
CA PHE A 58 9.21 13.74 -10.75
C PHE A 58 10.67 14.20 -10.74
N THR A 59 10.88 15.51 -10.74
CA THR A 59 12.21 16.15 -10.70
C THR A 59 12.29 17.08 -9.51
N LEU A 60 13.44 17.09 -8.85
CA LEU A 60 13.71 18.02 -7.76
C LEU A 60 14.00 19.43 -8.30
N PRO A 61 13.75 20.48 -7.50
CA PRO A 61 14.22 21.83 -7.81
C PRO A 61 15.74 21.87 -8.02
N ALA A 62 16.21 22.80 -8.85
CA ALA A 62 17.65 23.00 -9.05
C ALA A 62 18.34 23.35 -7.73
N GLY A 63 19.48 22.71 -7.44
CA GLY A 63 20.23 22.91 -6.20
C GLY A 63 19.76 22.04 -5.01
N ILE A 64 18.73 21.22 -5.21
CA ILE A 64 18.33 20.17 -4.26
C ILE A 64 18.78 18.81 -4.76
N GLU A 65 19.47 18.09 -3.89
CA GLU A 65 19.84 16.69 -4.07
C GLU A 65 19.05 15.85 -3.06
N LEU A 66 18.61 14.66 -3.46
CA LEU A 66 18.06 13.64 -2.55
C LEU A 66 19.10 12.53 -2.42
N GLU A 67 19.45 12.17 -1.18
CA GLU A 67 20.30 11.01 -0.93
C GLU A 67 19.55 9.73 -1.31
N GLU A 68 20.11 8.97 -2.26
CA GLU A 68 19.62 7.67 -2.67
C GLU A 68 20.66 6.57 -2.33
N PRO A 69 20.22 5.34 -1.98
CA PRO A 69 18.82 4.92 -1.85
C PRO A 69 18.12 5.51 -0.62
N ILE A 70 16.81 5.72 -0.72
CA ILE A 70 15.96 6.13 0.39
C ILE A 70 15.79 4.94 1.33
N THR A 71 15.94 5.15 2.64
CA THR A 71 15.79 4.09 3.65
C THR A 71 14.53 4.28 4.48
N GLY A 72 14.12 3.22 5.18
CA GLY A 72 13.06 3.34 6.19
C GLY A 72 13.51 4.13 7.43
N PHE A 73 12.55 4.65 8.20
CA PHE A 73 12.82 5.21 9.55
C PHE A 73 12.17 4.38 10.65
N ASN A 74 12.77 4.39 11.84
CA ASN A 74 12.23 3.69 13.00
C ASN A 74 11.07 4.50 13.61
N PRO A 75 9.83 4.00 13.60
CA PRO A 75 8.68 4.70 14.21
C PRO A 75 8.78 4.83 15.74
N PHE A 76 9.64 4.02 16.38
CA PHE A 76 9.86 4.01 17.82
C PHE A 76 11.02 4.92 18.24
N ASP A 77 11.67 5.59 17.28
CA ASP A 77 12.65 6.62 17.58
C ASP A 77 11.95 7.77 18.31
N PRO A 78 12.40 8.17 19.53
CA PRO A 78 11.72 9.17 20.34
C PRO A 78 11.56 10.54 19.66
N ASP A 79 12.45 10.92 18.76
CA ASP A 79 12.30 12.15 17.98
C ASP A 79 11.61 11.93 16.62
N GLY A 80 11.48 10.66 16.20
CA GLY A 80 10.86 10.25 14.94
C GLY A 80 11.49 10.89 13.69
N SER A 81 12.65 11.52 13.83
CA SER A 81 13.14 12.54 12.90
C SER A 81 14.15 11.98 11.89
N CYS A 82 14.41 10.67 11.99
CA CYS A 82 15.32 9.89 11.16
C CYS A 82 16.74 10.47 11.05
N LYS A 83 17.08 11.34 12.00
CA LYS A 83 18.34 12.02 12.16
C LYS A 83 19.21 11.25 13.15
N ARG A 84 20.52 11.41 13.03
CA ARG A 84 21.50 11.08 14.06
C ARG A 84 21.64 12.27 15.00
N GLU A 85 22.12 12.05 16.22
CA GLU A 85 22.27 13.13 17.23
C GLU A 85 23.08 14.34 16.73
N GLU A 86 23.98 14.11 15.78
CA GLU A 86 24.86 15.11 15.15
C GLU A 86 24.24 15.88 13.98
N ASP A 87 23.06 15.47 13.50
CA ASP A 87 22.44 16.06 12.31
C ASP A 87 21.70 17.37 12.65
N GLU A 88 21.88 18.37 11.79
CA GLU A 88 21.54 19.77 12.11
C GLU A 88 20.04 20.07 12.11
N THR A 89 19.29 19.53 11.13
CA THR A 89 17.87 19.90 10.93
C THR A 89 17.03 18.71 10.53
N ALA A 90 15.97 18.47 11.28
CA ALA A 90 14.95 17.49 10.94
C ALA A 90 13.55 18.04 11.22
N VAL A 91 12.57 17.56 10.46
CA VAL A 91 11.16 17.89 10.67
C VAL A 91 10.43 16.74 11.35
N ALA A 92 9.31 17.05 11.99
CA ALA A 92 8.40 16.02 12.48
C ALA A 92 7.91 15.13 11.32
N PRO A 93 7.56 13.86 11.57
CA PRO A 93 7.01 12.99 10.55
C PRO A 93 5.84 13.63 9.80
N GLN A 94 5.93 13.64 8.48
CA GLN A 94 4.93 14.18 7.56
C GLN A 94 4.15 13.05 6.87
N GLY A 95 2.98 13.38 6.32
CA GLY A 95 2.08 12.40 5.72
C GLY A 95 1.23 11.66 6.75
N SER A 96 0.31 10.84 6.25
CA SER A 96 -0.77 10.23 7.05
C SER A 96 -0.88 8.72 6.89
N GLY A 97 -0.01 8.11 6.08
CA GLY A 97 0.06 6.65 5.99
C GLY A 97 0.64 6.03 7.25
N ASP A 98 0.72 4.70 7.28
CA ASP A 98 1.23 3.98 8.46
C ASP A 98 2.33 2.97 8.13
N LEU A 99 2.18 2.18 7.07
CA LEU A 99 3.06 1.04 6.80
C LEU A 99 4.24 1.34 5.87
N ILE A 100 4.22 2.47 5.17
CA ILE A 100 5.39 2.99 4.47
C ILE A 100 5.93 4.19 5.21
N ARG A 101 7.16 4.07 5.71
CA ARG A 101 7.84 5.02 6.59
C ARG A 101 9.25 5.23 6.07
N LEU A 102 9.47 6.34 5.38
CA LEU A 102 10.72 6.63 4.66
C LEU A 102 11.44 7.83 5.27
N CYS A 103 12.77 7.82 5.26
CA CYS A 103 13.59 8.96 5.61
C CYS A 103 14.14 9.60 4.33
N LEU A 104 13.56 10.73 3.93
CA LEU A 104 14.08 11.50 2.80
C LEU A 104 15.13 12.48 3.33
N LYS A 105 16.34 12.40 2.80
CA LYS A 105 17.44 13.30 3.17
C LYS A 105 17.75 14.21 2.00
N PHE A 106 17.31 15.46 2.11
CA PHE A 106 17.58 16.47 1.11
C PHE A 106 18.85 17.23 1.47
N ARG A 107 19.66 17.55 0.47
CA ARG A 107 20.77 18.48 0.58
C ARG A 107 20.51 19.69 -0.31
N ASN A 108 20.61 20.87 0.27
CA ASN A 108 20.57 22.12 -0.48
C ASN A 108 21.99 22.64 -0.70
N THR A 109 22.42 22.72 -1.95
CA THR A 109 23.78 23.17 -2.32
C THR A 109 23.85 24.67 -2.58
N THR A 110 22.78 25.41 -2.30
CA THR A 110 22.66 26.85 -2.56
C THR A 110 22.66 27.65 -1.26
N ARG A 111 22.90 28.96 -1.38
CA ARG A 111 22.89 29.93 -0.26
C ARG A 111 21.50 30.47 0.08
N GLN A 112 20.45 29.88 -0.49
CA GLN A 112 19.06 30.28 -0.25
C GLN A 112 18.26 29.08 0.24
N ARG A 113 17.23 29.32 1.04
CA ARG A 113 16.24 28.29 1.37
C ARG A 113 15.48 27.93 0.10
N ILE A 114 15.14 26.65 -0.07
CA ILE A 114 14.41 26.16 -1.23
C ILE A 114 13.26 25.29 -0.74
N ASP A 115 12.05 25.57 -1.22
CA ASP A 115 10.89 24.72 -1.01
C ASP A 115 10.93 23.54 -1.98
N VAL A 116 10.76 22.33 -1.44
CA VAL A 116 10.60 21.09 -2.19
C VAL A 116 9.15 20.67 -2.09
N ASP A 117 8.46 20.73 -3.22
CA ASP A 117 7.09 20.26 -3.36
C ASP A 117 7.08 18.77 -3.73
N LEU A 118 6.56 17.94 -2.84
CA LEU A 118 6.24 16.54 -3.08
C LEU A 118 4.76 16.45 -3.48
N PRO A 119 4.42 16.19 -4.75
CA PRO A 119 3.03 16.24 -5.20
C PRO A 119 2.21 15.05 -4.68
N PRO A 120 0.87 15.19 -4.55
CA PRO A 120 0.02 14.04 -4.37
C PRO A 120 0.18 13.08 -5.55
N GLY A 121 0.14 11.79 -5.27
CA GLY A 121 0.39 10.72 -6.23
C GLY A 121 1.85 10.39 -6.46
N LEU A 122 2.80 11.05 -5.80
CA LEU A 122 4.21 10.66 -5.86
C LEU A 122 4.38 9.24 -5.28
N VAL A 123 4.95 8.35 -6.07
CA VAL A 123 5.24 6.96 -5.73
C VAL A 123 6.70 6.80 -5.29
N PHE A 124 6.92 6.07 -4.20
CA PHE A 124 8.23 5.59 -3.77
C PHE A 124 8.37 4.11 -4.08
N ILE A 125 9.37 3.76 -4.87
CA ILE A 125 9.50 2.43 -5.45
C ILE A 125 10.42 1.60 -4.56
N SER A 126 9.86 0.61 -3.86
CA SER A 126 10.63 -0.46 -3.22
C SER A 126 11.54 -1.17 -4.24
N SER A 127 12.78 -1.45 -3.83
CA SER A 127 13.73 -2.30 -4.56
C SER A 127 13.44 -3.81 -4.45
N SER A 128 12.50 -4.18 -3.58
CA SER A 128 12.11 -5.57 -3.27
C SER A 128 10.67 -5.83 -3.67
N ASP A 129 10.42 -6.96 -4.32
CA ASP A 129 9.10 -7.50 -4.65
C ASP A 129 8.34 -8.03 -3.43
N LYS A 130 8.97 -8.07 -2.26
CA LYS A 130 8.35 -8.45 -0.98
C LYS A 130 7.82 -7.27 -0.18
N VAL A 131 8.27 -6.06 -0.50
CA VAL A 131 7.95 -4.82 0.22
C VAL A 131 7.10 -3.94 -0.68
N GLN A 132 6.06 -3.33 -0.11
CA GLN A 132 5.14 -2.51 -0.90
C GLN A 132 5.82 -1.24 -1.40
N HIS A 133 5.40 -0.76 -2.57
CA HIS A 133 5.62 0.62 -2.95
C HIS A 133 4.79 1.56 -2.04
N GLY A 134 5.26 2.79 -1.88
CA GLY A 134 4.58 3.83 -1.11
C GLY A 134 4.01 4.94 -1.97
N MET A 135 2.96 5.61 -1.50
CA MET A 135 2.39 6.79 -2.16
C MET A 135 2.02 7.89 -1.17
N LEU A 136 2.22 9.14 -1.59
CA LEU A 136 1.60 10.30 -0.97
C LEU A 136 0.20 10.53 -1.55
N VAL A 137 -0.86 10.52 -0.73
CA VAL A 137 -2.22 10.84 -1.18
C VAL A 137 -2.55 12.34 -1.08
N GLN A 138 -1.68 13.10 -0.41
CA GLN A 138 -1.77 14.56 -0.29
C GLN A 138 -0.36 15.14 -0.46
N GLY A 139 -0.27 16.29 -1.13
CA GLY A 139 1.01 16.96 -1.35
C GLY A 139 1.61 17.51 -0.05
N LEU A 140 2.94 17.60 -0.03
CA LEU A 140 3.73 18.13 1.07
C LEU A 140 4.73 19.15 0.52
N THR A 141 4.93 20.26 1.24
CA THR A 141 5.97 21.24 0.93
C THR A 141 6.97 21.23 2.08
N LEU A 142 8.25 21.04 1.76
CA LEU A 142 9.34 20.97 2.72
C LEU A 142 10.34 22.09 2.44
N GLU A 143 10.58 22.96 3.42
CA GLU A 143 11.61 24.01 3.30
C GLU A 143 12.98 23.42 3.64
N VAL A 144 13.87 23.31 2.65
CA VAL A 144 15.24 22.83 2.85
C VAL A 144 16.18 24.02 3.14
N PRO A 145 16.82 24.06 4.33
CA PRO A 145 17.69 25.16 4.71
C PRO A 145 18.89 25.29 3.76
N SER A 146 19.40 26.50 3.59
CA SER A 146 20.56 26.80 2.72
C SER A 146 21.82 26.07 3.19
N GLU A 147 22.58 25.52 2.26
CA GLU A 147 23.88 24.85 2.50
C GLU A 147 23.84 23.73 3.56
N GLN A 148 22.67 23.15 3.81
CA GLN A 148 22.43 22.18 4.87
C GLN A 148 21.63 20.96 4.37
N TYR A 149 21.58 19.93 5.24
CA TYR A 149 20.69 18.80 5.07
C TYR A 149 19.35 19.04 5.77
N LEU A 150 18.27 18.53 5.17
CA LEU A 150 16.98 18.34 5.82
C LEU A 150 16.68 16.84 5.89
N PHE A 151 16.44 16.34 7.09
CA PHE A 151 15.94 15.00 7.34
C PHE A 151 14.42 15.04 7.48
N ALA A 152 13.72 14.41 6.54
CA ALA A 152 12.28 14.43 6.42
C ALA A 152 11.69 13.01 6.53
N PRO A 153 11.15 12.62 7.69
CA PRO A 153 10.41 11.38 7.83
C PRO A 153 9.05 11.50 7.15
N ILE A 154 8.78 10.62 6.19
CA ILE A 154 7.57 10.61 5.37
C ILE A 154 6.79 9.32 5.61
N LYS A 155 5.49 9.46 5.88
CA LYS A 155 4.54 8.36 6.01
C LYS A 155 3.63 8.27 4.78
N GLY A 156 3.79 7.20 4.01
CA GLY A 156 3.04 6.92 2.79
C GLY A 156 2.03 5.78 2.93
N TYR A 157 1.11 5.71 1.98
CA TYR A 157 0.14 4.62 1.84
C TYR A 157 0.73 3.49 1.01
N CYS A 158 0.34 2.28 1.38
CA CYS A 158 0.72 1.01 0.76
C CYS A 158 -0.01 0.81 -0.58
N LEU A 159 0.70 0.32 -1.61
CA LEU A 159 0.16 0.10 -2.96
C LEU A 159 0.03 -1.38 -3.38
N ASN A 160 0.59 -2.32 -2.61
CA ASN A 160 0.64 -3.75 -2.98
C ASN A 160 0.14 -4.59 -1.80
N ASP A 161 -1.17 -4.80 -1.71
CA ASP A 161 -1.86 -5.44 -0.58
C ASP A 161 -1.36 -6.84 -0.20
N THR A 162 -0.70 -7.55 -1.12
CA THR A 162 -0.08 -8.87 -0.86
C THR A 162 1.37 -8.82 -0.36
N ARG A 163 1.99 -7.64 -0.32
CA ARG A 163 3.39 -7.42 0.12
C ARG A 163 3.44 -6.82 1.53
N SER A 164 4.59 -6.90 2.20
CA SER A 164 4.75 -6.32 3.54
C SER A 164 5.03 -4.82 3.50
N GLY A 165 4.64 -4.09 4.54
CA GLY A 165 5.19 -2.75 4.81
C GLY A 165 6.72 -2.77 4.96
N ASN A 166 7.35 -1.61 5.05
CA ASN A 166 8.81 -1.54 5.09
C ASN A 166 9.39 -1.57 6.51
N GLY A 167 10.56 -2.18 6.63
CA GLY A 167 11.51 -2.02 7.72
C GLY A 167 12.51 -0.91 7.47
N ILE A 168 13.42 -0.72 8.44
CA ILE A 168 14.41 0.38 8.43
C ILE A 168 15.54 0.18 7.42
N THR A 169 15.81 -1.06 6.99
CA THR A 169 16.87 -1.40 6.03
C THR A 169 16.35 -1.55 4.60
N ASP A 170 15.04 -1.47 4.39
CA ASP A 170 14.47 -1.58 3.06
C ASP A 170 14.78 -0.32 2.25
N LEU A 171 15.11 -0.55 0.97
CA LEU A 171 15.62 0.48 0.07
C LEU A 171 14.58 0.86 -0.96
N PHE A 172 14.43 2.17 -1.14
CA PHE A 172 13.49 2.79 -2.05
C PHE A 172 14.18 3.76 -2.99
N SER A 173 13.54 4.03 -4.12
CA SER A 173 13.87 5.12 -5.02
C SER A 173 12.67 6.02 -5.26
N LYS A 174 12.94 7.24 -5.70
CA LYS A 174 11.91 8.20 -6.07
C LYS A 174 11.31 7.84 -7.43
N GLY A 175 10.04 7.45 -7.43
CA GLY A 175 9.27 7.05 -8.61
C GLY A 175 8.51 8.20 -9.30
N PRO A 176 7.57 7.85 -10.19
CA PRO A 176 6.74 8.81 -10.89
C PRO A 176 5.59 9.33 -10.03
N VAL A 177 4.90 10.35 -10.54
CA VAL A 177 3.60 10.82 -10.05
C VAL A 177 2.49 10.14 -10.85
N THR A 178 1.67 9.33 -10.19
CA THR A 178 0.58 8.60 -10.86
C THR A 178 -0.37 9.54 -11.59
N GLN A 179 -0.88 9.08 -12.74
CA GLN A 179 -1.78 9.85 -13.59
C GLN A 179 -3.19 9.26 -13.69
N TYR A 180 -3.48 8.15 -12.99
CA TYR A 180 -4.79 7.50 -13.00
C TYR A 180 -5.89 8.45 -12.51
N THR A 181 -7.02 8.47 -13.22
CA THR A 181 -8.08 9.46 -13.02
C THR A 181 -8.81 9.30 -11.68
N ASP A 182 -8.97 8.08 -11.22
CA ASP A 182 -9.57 7.74 -9.92
C ASP A 182 -8.67 8.14 -8.74
N PHE A 183 -7.36 7.95 -8.86
CA PHE A 183 -6.40 8.48 -7.89
C PHE A 183 -6.41 10.01 -7.89
N LYS A 184 -6.49 10.66 -9.05
CA LYS A 184 -6.64 12.12 -9.13
C LYS A 184 -7.92 12.60 -8.44
N GLU A 185 -9.02 11.87 -8.57
CA GLU A 185 -10.26 12.15 -7.83
C GLU A 185 -10.02 12.07 -6.32
N LEU A 186 -9.39 10.99 -5.83
CA LEU A 186 -9.02 10.84 -4.43
C LEU A 186 -8.18 12.02 -3.93
N PHE A 187 -7.14 12.40 -4.66
CA PHE A 187 -6.26 13.50 -4.28
C PHE A 187 -7.00 14.84 -4.22
N ALA A 188 -7.89 15.09 -5.18
CA ALA A 188 -8.70 16.31 -5.21
C ALA A 188 -9.64 16.38 -3.99
N LEU A 189 -10.28 15.26 -3.63
CA LEU A 189 -11.16 15.18 -2.45
C LEU A 189 -10.39 15.36 -1.14
N LEU A 190 -9.15 14.89 -1.07
CA LEU A 190 -8.29 14.98 0.12
C LEU A 190 -7.53 16.31 0.24
N ALA A 191 -7.43 17.14 -0.81
CA ALA A 191 -6.53 18.30 -0.84
C ALA A 191 -6.69 19.28 0.34
N SER A 192 -7.95 19.57 0.70
CA SER A 192 -8.32 20.48 1.80
C SER A 192 -8.57 19.78 3.15
N LYS A 193 -8.43 18.45 3.19
CA LYS A 193 -8.73 17.65 4.37
C LYS A 193 -7.53 17.53 5.30
N LYS A 194 -7.79 17.58 6.60
CA LYS A 194 -6.84 17.18 7.65
C LYS A 194 -6.92 15.66 7.79
N LEU A 195 -5.89 14.98 7.31
CA LEU A 195 -5.86 13.53 7.27
C LEU A 195 -5.63 12.94 8.67
N PRO A 196 -6.28 11.81 9.00
CA PRO A 196 -6.01 11.09 10.23
C PRO A 196 -4.57 10.56 10.21
N VAL A 197 -3.86 10.59 11.33
CA VAL A 197 -2.48 10.09 11.45
C VAL A 197 -2.36 8.87 12.35
N THR A 198 -3.46 8.48 13.01
CA THR A 198 -3.57 7.28 13.84
C THR A 198 -5.00 6.73 13.82
N GLY A 199 -5.18 5.48 14.27
CA GLY A 199 -6.49 4.86 14.49
C GLY A 199 -7.20 4.36 13.23
N GLY A 200 -8.45 3.91 13.39
CA GLY A 200 -9.20 3.22 12.33
C GLY A 200 -9.45 4.05 11.07
N ALA A 201 -9.45 5.38 11.17
CA ALA A 201 -9.60 6.25 10.01
C ALA A 201 -8.39 6.20 9.05
N VAL A 202 -7.18 5.93 9.57
CA VAL A 202 -6.00 5.67 8.72
C VAL A 202 -6.17 4.37 7.96
N THR A 203 -6.63 3.31 8.64
CA THR A 203 -6.92 2.01 8.02
C THR A 203 -8.00 2.13 6.95
N GLN A 204 -9.04 2.94 7.17
CA GLN A 204 -10.08 3.19 6.16
C GLN A 204 -9.53 3.90 4.92
N LEU A 205 -8.68 4.93 5.08
CA LEU A 205 -8.00 5.54 3.94
C LEU A 205 -7.06 4.56 3.21
N GLN A 206 -6.37 3.69 3.95
CA GLN A 206 -5.54 2.65 3.33
C GLN A 206 -6.35 1.66 2.50
N ASN A 207 -7.52 1.24 2.98
CA ASN A 207 -8.42 0.37 2.23
C ASN A 207 -8.94 1.06 0.96
N ILE A 208 -9.23 2.37 1.03
CA ILE A 208 -9.61 3.15 -0.16
C ILE A 208 -8.47 3.13 -1.20
N VAL A 209 -7.23 3.37 -0.77
CA VAL A 209 -6.07 3.30 -1.67
C VAL A 209 -5.95 1.92 -2.32
N TRP A 210 -6.07 0.83 -1.56
CA TRP A 210 -6.04 -0.53 -2.12
C TRP A 210 -7.21 -0.83 -3.06
N ASN A 211 -8.41 -0.30 -2.80
CA ASN A 211 -9.52 -0.47 -3.74
C ASN A 211 -9.17 0.14 -5.11
N LEU A 212 -8.55 1.32 -5.13
CA LEU A 212 -8.10 1.97 -6.36
C LEU A 212 -6.91 1.26 -7.04
N THR A 213 -6.08 0.51 -6.30
CA THR A 213 -4.97 -0.25 -6.93
C THR A 213 -5.48 -1.37 -7.82
N HIS A 214 -6.66 -1.92 -7.51
CA HIS A 214 -7.36 -2.94 -8.28
C HIS A 214 -8.28 -2.35 -9.37
N ASP A 215 -7.97 -1.17 -9.91
CA ASP A 215 -8.75 -0.50 -10.97
C ASP A 215 -10.24 -0.28 -10.65
N LYS A 216 -10.58 -0.13 -9.37
CA LYS A 216 -11.94 0.21 -8.93
C LYS A 216 -12.06 1.72 -8.78
N ALA A 217 -13.18 2.29 -9.19
CA ALA A 217 -13.49 3.68 -8.87
C ALA A 217 -13.82 3.83 -7.37
N LEU A 218 -13.68 5.05 -6.84
CA LEU A 218 -14.21 5.37 -5.52
C LEU A 218 -15.71 5.05 -5.48
N THR A 219 -16.17 4.48 -4.37
CA THR A 219 -17.59 4.25 -4.06
C THR A 219 -18.20 5.49 -3.40
N GLN A 220 -19.53 5.56 -3.33
CA GLN A 220 -20.19 6.67 -2.62
C GLN A 220 -19.84 6.68 -1.13
N ALA A 221 -19.79 5.50 -0.48
CA ALA A 221 -19.45 5.39 0.93
C ALA A 221 -18.04 5.92 1.23
N GLU A 222 -17.07 5.69 0.33
CA GLU A 222 -15.71 6.21 0.48
C GLU A 222 -15.65 7.72 0.27
N ARG A 223 -16.41 8.25 -0.70
CA ARG A 223 -16.57 9.71 -0.87
C ARG A 223 -17.20 10.36 0.36
N ASP A 224 -18.23 9.75 0.93
CA ASP A 224 -18.91 10.25 2.13
C ASP A 224 -17.98 10.24 3.35
N PHE A 225 -17.19 9.16 3.51
CA PHE A 225 -16.15 9.08 4.52
C PHE A 225 -15.12 10.21 4.37
N ILE A 226 -14.59 10.43 3.16
CA ILE A 226 -13.63 11.51 2.89
C ILE A 226 -14.26 12.88 3.15
N ALA A 227 -15.51 13.08 2.74
CA ALA A 227 -16.24 14.33 2.97
C ALA A 227 -16.41 14.64 4.46
N ALA A 228 -16.60 13.61 5.28
CA ALA A 228 -16.72 13.71 6.74
C ALA A 228 -15.40 14.01 7.46
N LEU A 229 -14.25 13.88 6.80
CA LEU A 229 -12.96 14.27 7.39
C LEU A 229 -12.94 15.79 7.67
N PRO A 230 -12.30 16.22 8.78
CA PRO A 230 -12.14 17.64 9.08
C PRO A 230 -11.33 18.35 8.00
N ASN A 231 -11.58 19.64 7.80
CA ASN A 231 -10.76 20.47 6.91
C ASN A 231 -9.49 20.95 7.65
N LYS A 232 -8.49 21.39 6.88
CA LYS A 232 -7.25 22.01 7.39
C LYS A 232 -7.49 23.37 8.03
#